data_AF-A0AA39UFA8-F1
#
_entry.id   AF-A0AA39UFA8-F1
#
_cell.length_a   1.000
_cell.length_b   1.000
_cell.length_c   1.000
_cell.angle_alpha   90.00
_cell.angle_beta   90.00
_cell.angle_gamma   90.00
#
_symmetry.space_group_name_H-M   'P 1'
#
loop_
_entity.id
_entity.type
_entity.pdbx_description
1 polymer ?
#
loop_
_entity_poly.entity_id
_entity_poly.type
_entity_poly.pdbx_seq_one_letter_code
_entity_poly.pdbx_strand_id
1 'polypeptide(L)'
;MFSTKRHPFFAQLIHNLATSDHSWFLNYPTVMFSAGPMFLSQYAIWTSSHAALSDPICILPKSLYGKNAKDGEAPHLFFSHFYGSSWHADDAAFIVFLGHWGNESMLAGVLVLIAGLVFMALPIRQRRQDHALDGRTVFALGA
;
A
#
# COMPACT_ATOMS: atom_id res chain seq x y z
N MET A 1 -16.64 -9.18 16.35
CA MET A 1 -17.55 -9.43 15.21
C MET A 1 -18.64 -10.37 15.69
N PHE A 2 -19.88 -10.18 15.25
CA PHE A 2 -20.99 -11.10 15.55
C PHE A 2 -21.52 -11.72 14.26
N SER A 3 -21.95 -12.97 14.33
CA SER A 3 -22.52 -13.67 13.18
C SER A 3 -23.43 -14.81 13.63
N THR A 4 -24.47 -15.08 12.84
CA THR A 4 -25.26 -16.30 13.02
C THR A 4 -24.45 -17.54 12.59
N LYS A 5 -24.82 -18.70 13.12
CA LYS A 5 -24.16 -19.96 12.77
C LYS A 5 -24.27 -20.20 11.26
N ARG A 6 -23.13 -20.54 10.63
CA ARG A 6 -23.02 -20.86 9.19
C ARG A 6 -23.47 -19.74 8.25
N HIS A 7 -23.26 -18.48 8.63
CA HIS A 7 -23.54 -17.36 7.74
C HIS A 7 -22.72 -17.46 6.42
N PRO A 8 -23.34 -17.29 5.24
CA PRO A 8 -22.69 -17.49 3.94
C PRO A 8 -21.41 -16.66 3.74
N PHE A 9 -21.40 -15.42 4.24
CA PHE A 9 -20.21 -14.57 4.20
C PHE A 9 -19.00 -15.20 4.90
N PHE A 10 -19.17 -15.77 6.11
CA PHE A 10 -18.05 -16.41 6.81
C PHE A 10 -17.61 -17.71 6.14
N ALA A 11 -18.54 -18.45 5.53
CA ALA A 11 -18.18 -19.61 4.72
C ALA A 11 -17.30 -19.20 3.52
N GLN A 12 -17.63 -18.10 2.85
CA GLN A 12 -16.80 -17.52 1.79
C GLN A 12 -15.42 -17.11 2.31
N LEU A 13 -15.34 -16.40 3.44
CA LEU A 13 -14.04 -16.02 4.02
C LEU A 13 -13.17 -17.25 4.32
N ILE A 14 -13.73 -18.25 5.00
CA ILE A 14 -13.01 -19.48 5.38
C ILE A 14 -12.50 -20.22 4.15
N HIS A 15 -13.32 -20.35 3.11
CA HIS A 15 -12.92 -21.01 1.88
C HIS A 15 -11.78 -20.26 1.16
N ASN A 16 -11.76 -18.94 1.26
CA ASN A 16 -10.78 -18.10 0.58
C ASN A 16 -9.55 -17.76 1.43
N LEU A 17 -9.44 -18.24 2.67
CA LEU A 17 -8.27 -18.00 3.52
C LEU A 17 -6.98 -18.51 2.86
N ALA A 18 -7.02 -19.73 2.30
CA ALA A 18 -5.86 -20.32 1.64
C ALA A 18 -5.48 -19.57 0.34
N THR A 19 -6.47 -19.06 -0.39
CA THR A 19 -6.22 -18.28 -1.62
C THR A 19 -5.72 -16.87 -1.33
N SER A 20 -6.04 -16.33 -0.15
CA SER A 20 -5.63 -14.99 0.25
C SER A 20 -4.27 -14.96 0.95
N ASP A 21 -3.68 -16.12 1.27
CA ASP A 21 -2.35 -16.24 1.86
C ASP A 21 -1.24 -15.81 0.87
N HIS A 22 -0.92 -14.51 0.90
CA HIS A 22 0.10 -13.91 0.05
C HIS A 22 1.21 -13.32 0.91
N SER A 23 2.45 -13.71 0.62
CA SER A 23 3.65 -13.09 1.20
C SER A 23 4.00 -11.82 0.44
N TRP A 24 3.92 -10.67 1.10
CA TRP A 24 4.39 -9.40 0.58
C TRP A 24 5.80 -9.11 1.11
N PHE A 25 6.48 -8.14 0.51
CA PHE A 25 7.81 -7.72 0.96
C PHE A 25 7.82 -7.20 2.41
N LEU A 26 6.70 -6.65 2.88
CA LEU A 26 6.52 -6.15 4.24
C LEU A 26 5.60 -7.10 5.03
N ASN A 27 5.83 -7.22 6.34
CA ASN A 27 5.05 -8.09 7.23
C ASN A 27 3.64 -7.52 7.45
N TYR A 28 3.52 -6.20 7.58
CA TYR A 28 2.26 -5.50 7.79
C TYR A 28 1.21 -5.82 6.72
N PRO A 29 1.47 -5.60 5.40
CA PRO A 29 0.50 -5.96 4.36
C PRO A 29 0.26 -7.47 4.29
N THR A 30 1.28 -8.30 4.53
CA THR A 30 1.10 -9.76 4.61
C THR A 30 0.04 -10.16 5.62
N VAL A 31 0.13 -9.66 6.85
CA VAL A 31 -0.85 -9.95 7.89
C VAL A 31 -2.21 -9.30 7.59
N MET A 32 -2.23 -8.05 7.16
CA MET A 32 -3.47 -7.30 6.92
C MET A 32 -4.32 -7.87 5.79
N PHE A 33 -3.69 -8.26 4.67
CA PHE A 33 -4.38 -8.71 3.44
C PHE A 33 -4.61 -10.22 3.38
N SER A 34 -3.89 -11.02 4.17
CA SER A 34 -4.09 -12.49 4.15
C SER A 34 -5.22 -12.92 5.08
N ALA A 35 -5.16 -12.54 6.37
CA ALA A 35 -6.15 -12.93 7.38
C ALA A 35 -6.56 -11.77 8.30
N GLY A 36 -6.16 -10.54 7.97
CA GLY A 36 -6.39 -9.36 8.78
C GLY A 36 -7.66 -8.58 8.43
N PRO A 37 -7.79 -7.36 8.98
CA PRO A 37 -8.94 -6.49 8.70
C PRO A 37 -9.11 -6.10 7.23
N MET A 38 -8.02 -6.00 6.45
CA MET A 38 -8.09 -5.65 5.03
C MET A 38 -8.65 -6.80 4.19
N PHE A 39 -8.23 -8.05 4.47
CA PHE A 39 -8.84 -9.26 3.89
C PHE A 39 -10.36 -9.23 4.06
N LEU A 40 -10.81 -9.05 5.30
CA LEU A 40 -12.23 -9.00 5.62
C LEU A 40 -12.96 -7.87 4.88
N SER A 41 -12.37 -6.67 4.84
CA SER A 41 -12.96 -5.50 4.20
C SER A 41 -13.10 -5.69 2.69
N GLN A 42 -12.10 -6.30 2.04
CA GLN A 42 -12.14 -6.58 0.61
C GLN A 42 -13.28 -7.54 0.26
N TYR A 43 -13.42 -8.63 1.00
CA TYR A 43 -14.55 -9.56 0.80
C TYR A 43 -15.89 -8.93 1.17
N ALA A 44 -15.98 -8.10 2.21
CA ALA A 44 -17.22 -7.42 2.56
C ALA A 44 -17.70 -6.49 1.44
N ILE A 45 -16.80 -5.71 0.83
CA ILE A 45 -17.10 -4.84 -0.32
C ILE A 45 -17.47 -5.68 -1.55
N TRP A 46 -16.69 -6.72 -1.84
CA TRP A 46 -16.96 -7.61 -2.97
C TRP A 46 -18.34 -8.27 -2.87
N THR A 47 -18.65 -8.85 -1.71
CA THR A 47 -19.91 -9.53 -1.48
C THR A 47 -21.08 -8.54 -1.46
N SER A 48 -20.91 -7.33 -0.93
CA SER A 48 -21.95 -6.28 -0.98
C SER A 48 -22.24 -5.77 -2.39
N SER A 49 -21.29 -5.87 -3.32
CA SER A 49 -21.44 -5.41 -4.70
C SER A 49 -21.88 -6.51 -5.68
N HIS A 50 -21.62 -7.79 -5.38
CA HIS A 50 -21.83 -8.91 -6.30
C HIS A 50 -22.81 -9.97 -5.80
N ALA A 51 -23.18 -9.97 -4.51
CA ALA A 51 -24.09 -10.96 -3.95
C ALA A 51 -25.30 -10.28 -3.29
N ALA A 52 -26.49 -10.64 -3.75
CA ALA A 52 -27.71 -10.42 -2.99
C ALA A 52 -27.75 -11.42 -1.83
N LEU A 53 -27.00 -11.14 -0.76
CA LEU A 53 -27.12 -11.91 0.47
C LEU A 53 -28.53 -11.68 1.04
N SER A 54 -29.20 -12.76 1.46
CA SER A 54 -30.47 -12.65 2.20
C SER A 54 -30.30 -11.93 3.53
N ASP A 55 -29.12 -12.09 4.14
CA ASP A 55 -28.73 -11.48 5.40
C ASP A 55 -27.64 -10.41 5.13
N PRO A 56 -27.95 -9.12 5.34
CA PRO A 56 -27.00 -8.05 5.03
C PRO A 56 -25.84 -8.01 6.03
N ILE A 57 -24.65 -7.72 5.52
CA ILE A 57 -23.46 -7.43 6.33
C ILE A 57 -23.58 -5.98 6.82
N CYS A 58 -23.69 -5.79 8.13
CA CYS A 58 -23.79 -4.47 8.73
C CYS A 58 -22.50 -4.07 9.44
N ILE A 59 -22.05 -2.83 9.19
CA ILE A 59 -20.92 -2.22 9.91
C ILE A 59 -21.50 -1.38 11.04
N LEU A 60 -21.05 -1.64 12.27
CA LEU A 60 -21.53 -0.90 13.43
C LEU A 60 -21.05 0.56 13.37
N PRO A 61 -21.94 1.57 13.44
CA PRO A 61 -21.56 2.97 13.35
C PRO A 61 -20.76 3.43 14.57
N LYS A 62 -20.00 4.52 14.40
CA LYS A 62 -19.11 5.08 15.44
C LYS A 62 -19.85 5.38 16.76
N SER A 63 -21.09 5.86 16.69
CA SER A 63 -21.91 6.18 17.88
C SER A 63 -22.27 4.97 18.74
N LEU A 64 -22.27 3.76 18.16
CA LEU A 64 -22.59 2.51 18.85
C LEU A 64 -21.33 1.69 19.16
N TYR A 65 -20.27 1.87 18.36
CA TYR A 65 -18.98 1.20 18.56
C TYR A 65 -18.10 1.95 19.56
N GLY A 66 -17.96 3.28 19.48
CA GLY A 66 -17.28 4.09 20.50
C GLY A 66 -15.77 4.23 20.38
N LYS A 67 -15.12 3.49 19.48
CA LYS A 67 -13.68 3.65 19.26
C LYS A 67 -13.37 5.06 18.74
N ASN A 68 -12.50 5.79 19.43
CA ASN A 68 -12.12 7.17 19.11
C ASN A 68 -13.30 8.17 19.08
N ALA A 69 -14.40 7.88 19.80
CA ALA A 69 -15.47 8.85 20.02
C ALA A 69 -15.01 9.91 21.02
N LYS A 70 -15.37 11.18 20.79
CA LYS A 70 -15.16 12.25 21.78
C LYS A 70 -16.16 12.09 22.93
N ASP A 71 -15.87 12.74 24.05
CA ASP A 71 -16.79 12.77 25.19
C ASP A 71 -18.17 13.27 24.74
N GLY A 72 -19.21 12.46 25.02
CA GLY A 72 -20.59 12.73 24.63
C GLY A 72 -20.99 12.34 23.20
N GLU A 73 -20.07 11.94 22.30
CA GLU A 73 -20.42 11.51 20.93
C GLU A 73 -21.11 10.13 20.89
N ALA A 74 -20.94 9.33 21.93
CA ALA A 74 -21.40 7.95 21.97
C ALA A 74 -21.91 7.57 23.37
N PRO A 75 -23.12 8.02 23.77
CA PRO A 75 -23.69 7.76 25.09
C PRO A 75 -24.20 6.31 25.26
N HIS A 76 -24.37 5.56 24.17
CA HIS A 76 -24.98 4.22 24.16
C HIS A 76 -24.07 3.20 23.48
N LEU A 77 -22.90 2.97 24.07
CA LEU A 77 -21.91 2.03 23.57
C LEU A 77 -22.28 0.59 23.87
N PHE A 78 -22.15 -0.29 22.88
CA PHE A 78 -22.23 -1.74 23.10
C PHE A 78 -20.93 -2.35 23.61
N PHE A 79 -19.80 -1.65 23.49
CA PHE A 79 -18.47 -2.17 23.81
C PHE A 79 -17.62 -1.18 24.60
N SER A 80 -16.89 -1.69 25.59
CA SER A 80 -15.80 -0.98 26.26
C SER A 80 -14.48 -1.17 25.50
N HIS A 81 -13.69 -0.11 25.40
CA HIS A 81 -12.42 -0.11 24.68
C HIS A 81 -11.26 -0.14 25.67
N PHE A 82 -10.44 -1.19 25.58
CA PHE A 82 -9.20 -1.31 26.34
C PHE A 82 -8.01 -1.06 25.42
N TYR A 83 -7.03 -0.31 25.90
CA TYR A 83 -5.82 -0.06 25.12
C TYR A 83 -5.01 -1.34 25.00
N GLY A 84 -4.69 -1.74 23.77
CA GLY A 84 -3.84 -2.87 23.46
C GLY A 84 -2.92 -2.51 22.31
N SER A 85 -1.71 -3.06 22.33
CA SER A 85 -0.76 -2.95 21.23
C SER A 85 -1.27 -3.74 20.03
N SER A 86 -1.28 -3.13 18.84
CA SER A 86 -1.61 -3.84 17.61
C SER A 86 -0.44 -4.75 17.18
N TRP A 87 -0.77 -5.83 16.47
CA TRP A 87 0.21 -6.76 15.90
C TRP A 87 0.88 -6.16 14.67
N HIS A 88 1.82 -5.25 14.90
CA HIS A 88 2.66 -4.71 13.86
C HIS A 88 4.12 -4.88 14.26
N ALA A 89 4.95 -5.22 13.28
CA ALA A 89 6.39 -5.13 13.42
C ALA A 89 6.83 -3.67 13.14
N ASP A 90 8.14 -3.43 13.10
CA ASP A 90 8.72 -2.10 12.88
C ASP A 90 8.30 -1.44 11.54
N ASP A 91 7.70 -2.21 10.62
CA ASP A 91 7.22 -1.74 9.32
C ASP A 91 5.89 -0.97 9.37
N ALA A 92 5.14 -1.01 10.48
CA ALA A 92 3.97 -0.15 10.64
C ALA A 92 4.33 1.34 10.63
N ALA A 93 5.50 1.71 11.15
CA ALA A 93 5.95 3.09 11.12
C ALA A 93 6.11 3.60 9.68
N PHE A 94 6.60 2.75 8.78
CA PHE A 94 6.71 3.07 7.36
C PHE A 94 5.34 3.23 6.70
N ILE A 95 4.38 2.36 7.02
CA ILE A 95 3.01 2.47 6.50
C ILE A 95 2.30 3.73 7.03
N VAL A 96 2.49 4.09 8.30
CA VAL A 96 1.97 5.34 8.87
C VAL A 96 2.63 6.56 8.22
N PHE A 97 3.94 6.51 7.99
CA PHE A 97 4.66 7.53 7.25
C PHE A 97 4.09 7.72 5.84
N LEU A 98 3.87 6.62 5.09
CA LEU A 98 3.21 6.66 3.78
C LEU A 98 1.77 7.17 3.88
N GLY A 99 1.04 6.88 4.96
CA GLY A 99 -0.30 7.45 5.18
C GLY A 99 -0.29 8.96 5.34
N HIS A 100 0.75 9.52 5.96
CA HIS A 100 0.86 10.96 6.21
C HIS A 100 1.47 11.72 5.02
N TRP A 101 2.53 11.19 4.42
CA TRP A 101 3.31 11.84 3.36
C TRP A 101 3.11 11.21 1.98
N GLY A 102 2.17 10.26 1.84
CA GLY A 102 1.98 9.46 0.62
C GLY A 102 1.76 10.29 -0.62
N ASN A 103 0.88 11.29 -0.55
CA ASN A 103 0.61 12.17 -1.70
C ASN A 103 1.85 12.97 -2.12
N GLU A 104 2.60 13.52 -1.17
CA GLU A 104 3.80 14.30 -1.46
C GLU A 104 4.92 13.43 -2.01
N SER A 105 5.15 12.27 -1.39
CA SER A 105 6.15 11.30 -1.84
C SER A 105 5.83 10.74 -3.23
N MET A 106 4.55 10.51 -3.55
CA MET A 106 4.12 10.04 -4.87
C MET A 106 4.29 11.13 -5.93
N LEU A 107 3.96 12.39 -5.62
CA LEU A 107 4.21 13.52 -6.52
C LEU A 107 5.71 13.70 -6.79
N ALA A 108 6.54 13.67 -5.75
CA ALA A 108 7.98 13.76 -5.89
C ALA A 108 8.54 12.60 -6.74
N GLY A 109 8.05 11.37 -6.53
CA GLY A 109 8.41 10.21 -7.34
C GLY A 109 8.08 10.38 -8.82
N VAL A 110 6.89 10.90 -9.15
CA VAL A 110 6.49 11.19 -10.53
C VAL A 110 7.37 12.27 -11.16
N LEU A 111 7.69 13.34 -10.44
CA LEU A 111 8.59 14.39 -10.93
C LEU A 111 10.00 13.87 -11.23
N VAL A 112 10.55 13.02 -10.37
CA VAL A 112 11.85 12.37 -10.60
C VAL A 112 11.81 11.44 -11.81
N LEU A 113 10.73 10.67 -11.97
CA LEU A 113 10.53 9.82 -13.14
C LEU A 113 10.48 10.62 -14.45
N ILE A 114 9.69 11.69 -14.48
CA ILE A 114 9.59 12.59 -15.64
C ILE A 114 10.95 13.23 -15.93
N ALA A 115 11.63 13.74 -14.92
CA ALA A 115 12.96 14.32 -15.08
C ALA A 115 13.94 13.28 -15.63
N GLY A 116 13.96 12.06 -15.10
CA GLY A 116 14.81 10.97 -15.58
C GLY A 116 14.54 10.62 -17.05
N LEU A 117 13.26 10.54 -17.44
CA LEU A 117 12.87 10.32 -18.84
C LEU A 117 13.29 11.47 -19.75
N VAL A 118 13.15 12.72 -19.30
CA VAL A 118 13.61 13.90 -20.04
C VAL A 118 15.13 13.90 -20.18
N PHE A 119 15.88 13.63 -19.11
CA PHE A 119 17.34 13.51 -19.14
C PHE A 119 17.83 12.39 -20.07
N MET A 120 17.10 11.28 -20.14
CA MET A 120 17.41 10.16 -21.04
C MET A 120 17.06 10.47 -22.51
N ALA A 121 15.99 11.22 -22.75
CA ALA A 121 15.53 11.59 -24.10
C ALA A 121 16.28 12.79 -24.68
N LEU A 122 16.83 13.67 -23.84
CA LEU A 122 17.73 14.72 -24.30
C LEU A 122 19.03 14.07 -24.78
N PRO A 123 19.43 14.26 -26.05
CA PRO A 123 20.73 13.83 -26.51
C PRO A 123 21.75 14.71 -25.80
N ILE A 124 22.22 14.25 -24.64
CA ILE A 124 23.47 14.75 -24.07
C ILE A 124 24.49 14.39 -25.13
N ARG A 125 24.78 15.37 -25.99
CA ARG A 125 25.88 15.39 -26.94
C ARG A 125 27.11 15.13 -26.09
N GLN A 126 27.41 13.84 -25.88
CA GLN A 126 28.63 13.37 -25.24
C GLN A 126 29.69 14.13 -25.98
N ARG A 127 30.34 15.07 -25.28
CA ARG A 127 31.55 15.68 -25.78
C ARG A 127 32.48 14.51 -25.96
N ARG A 128 32.56 14.05 -27.21
CA ARG A 128 33.60 13.21 -27.75
C ARG A 128 34.88 13.98 -27.40
N GLN A 129 35.45 13.69 -26.25
CA GLN A 129 36.86 13.96 -26.00
C GLN A 129 37.58 13.00 -26.93
N ASP A 130 37.63 13.40 -28.20
CA ASP A 130 38.66 12.93 -29.09
C ASP A 130 39.96 13.40 -28.46
N HIS A 131 40.54 12.54 -27.62
CA HIS A 131 41.97 12.51 -27.43
C HIS A 131 42.58 12.24 -28.81
N ALA A 132 42.68 13.29 -29.63
CA ALA A 132 43.55 13.34 -30.80
C ALA A 132 44.99 13.49 -30.29
N LEU A 133 45.44 12.45 -29.58
CA LEU A 133 46.83 12.05 -29.54
C LEU A 133 46.93 10.92 -30.55
N ASP A 134 47.05 11.27 -31.83
CA ASP A 134 47.54 10.29 -32.80
C ASP A 134 48.49 10.98 -33.78
N GLY A 135 49.70 10.48 -33.77
CA GLY A 135 50.88 11.12 -34.32
C GLY A 135 50.86 11.15 -35.84
N ARG A 136 51.15 12.32 -36.41
CA ARG A 136 51.62 12.47 -37.80
C ARG A 136 52.13 13.89 -38.05
N THR A 137 53.30 14.22 -37.51
CA THR A 137 54.14 15.32 -38.04
C THR A 137 55.57 15.25 -37.49
N VAL A 138 56.22 14.09 -37.60
CA VAL A 138 57.69 14.00 -37.50
C VAL A 138 58.18 13.05 -38.60
N PHE A 139 57.98 13.40 -39.86
CA PHE A 139 58.74 12.85 -41.00
C PHE A 139 58.58 13.75 -42.23
N ALA A 140 59.45 14.75 -42.31
CA ALA A 140 59.98 15.33 -43.54
C ALA A 140 61.44 15.68 -43.18
N LEU A 141 62.44 14.79 -43.34
CA LEU A 141 63.09 14.42 -44.60
C LEU A 141 63.14 15.64 -45.52
N GLY A 142 64.26 16.35 -45.62
CA GLY A 142 65.52 15.79 -46.08
C GLY A 142 65.62 16.08 -47.57
N ALA A 143 66.14 17.26 -47.89
CA ALA A 143 66.70 17.65 -49.18
C ALA A 143 67.70 18.78 -48.91
#